data_AF-A0A5K1B3D8-F1
#
_entry.id   AF-A0A5K1B3D8-F1
#
_cell.length_a   1.000
_cell.length_b   1.000
_cell.length_c   1.000
_cell.angle_alpha   90.00
_cell.angle_beta   90.00
_cell.angle_gamma   90.00
#
_symmetry.space_group_name_H-M   'P 1'
#
loop_
_entity.id
_entity.type
_entity.pdbx_description
1 polymer ?
#
loop_
_entity_poly.entity_id
_entity_poly.type
_entity_poly.pdbx_seq_one_letter_code
_entity_poly.pdbx_strand_id
1 'polypeptide(L)' 'RKVANVEKIELNATFADLPAPELEWEEMAEAPVPRLDGSAKQLGNLLYVFSGYGSIDH' A
#
# COMPACT_ATOMS: atom_id res chain seq x y z
N ARG A 1 -7.67 25.00 0.64
CA ARG A 1 -7.98 23.62 1.11
C ARG A 1 -6.97 23.31 2.22
N LYS A 2 -7.37 23.33 3.51
CA LYS A 2 -6.47 23.01 4.64
C LYS A 2 -6.21 21.51 4.59
N VAL A 3 -5.00 21.13 4.18
CA VAL A 3 -4.52 19.75 4.32
C VAL A 3 -4.22 19.57 5.81
N ALA A 4 -4.76 18.54 6.44
CA ALA A 4 -4.40 18.21 7.81
C ALA A 4 -2.88 17.96 7.84
N ASN A 5 -2.16 18.65 8.72
CA ASN A 5 -0.76 18.34 9.00
C ASN A 5 -0.75 16.99 9.70
N VAL A 6 -0.54 15.92 8.93
CA VAL A 6 -0.03 14.68 9.50
C VAL A 6 1.41 15.02 9.91
N GLU A 7 1.69 15.07 11.21
CA GLU A 7 3.09 15.09 11.65
C GLU A 7 3.75 13.85 11.08
N LYS A 8 4.60 14.06 10.07
CA LYS A 8 5.47 13.00 9.57
C LYS A 8 6.37 12.65 10.73
N ILE A 9 6.18 11.45 11.29
CA ILE A 9 7.11 10.89 12.27
C ILE A 9 8.41 10.66 11.48
N GLU A 10 9.27 11.67 11.45
CA GLU A 10 10.65 11.53 11.01
C GLU A 10 11.34 10.73 12.12
N LEU A 11 11.34 9.40 11.97
CA LEU A 11 12.15 8.54 12.83
C LEU A 11 13.59 9.03 12.71
N ASN A 12 14.27 9.21 13.85
CA ASN A 12 15.66 9.60 13.80
C ASN A 12 16.45 8.51 13.04
N ALA A 13 17.57 8.89 12.41
CA ALA A 13 18.40 7.94 11.68
C ALA A 13 19.01 6.83 12.57
N THR A 14 18.98 6.99 13.90
CA THR A 14 19.43 6.00 14.90
C THR A 14 18.52 4.77 14.96
N PHE A 15 17.34 4.79 14.34
CA PHE A 15 16.41 3.66 14.32
C PHE A 15 16.29 3.00 12.93
N ALA A 16 17.06 3.44 11.93
CA ALA A 16 17.00 2.91 10.57
C ALA A 16 17.51 1.46 10.45
N ASP A 17 18.30 1.03 11.42
CA ASP A 17 18.92 -0.29 11.58
C ASP A 17 18.10 -1.24 12.46
N LEU A 18 17.02 -0.77 13.10
CA LEU A 18 16.09 -1.67 13.78
C LEU A 18 15.38 -2.56 12.74
N PRO A 19 15.26 -3.87 13.00
CA PRO A 19 14.48 -4.73 12.13
C PRO A 19 13.03 -4.23 12.12
N ALA A 20 12.43 -4.16 10.93
CA ALA A 20 11.00 -3.95 10.82
C ALA A 20 10.26 -5.08 11.57
N PRO A 21 9.07 -4.81 12.12
CA PRO A 21 8.23 -5.87 12.66
C PRO A 21 8.05 -6.97 11.62
N GLU A 22 8.14 -8.23 12.06
CA GLU A 22 7.83 -9.37 11.21
C GLU A 22 6.31 -9.41 10.99
N LEU A 23 5.91 -9.44 9.72
CA LEU A 23 4.51 -9.52 9.31
C LEU A 23 4.29 -10.89 8.68
N GLU A 24 3.36 -11.65 9.25
CA GLU A 24 2.92 -12.91 8.67
C GLU A 24 2.07 -12.61 7.43
N TRP A 25 2.33 -13.34 6.35
CA TRP A 25 1.50 -13.26 5.16
C TRP A 25 0.20 -14.02 5.40
N GLU A 26 -0.91 -13.40 5.04
CA GLU A 26 -2.21 -14.06 4.95
C GLU A 26 -2.80 -13.88 3.55
N GLU A 27 -3.58 -14.87 3.13
CA GLU A 27 -4.32 -14.78 1.88
C GLU A 27 -5.55 -13.89 2.07
N MET A 28 -5.75 -12.93 1.16
CA MET A 28 -6.94 -12.07 1.15
C MET A 28 -7.86 -12.45 0.00
N ALA A 29 -9.12 -12.03 0.09
CA ALA A 29 -10.08 -12.18 -0.99
C ALA A 29 -9.54 -11.59 -2.30
N GLU A 30 -9.75 -12.30 -3.41
CA GLU A 30 -9.34 -11.85 -4.73
C GLU A 30 -9.99 -10.52 -5.12
N ALA A 31 -9.26 -9.72 -5.91
CA ALA A 31 -9.83 -8.52 -6.51
C ALA A 31 -10.93 -8.92 -7.51
N PRO A 32 -11.99 -8.08 -7.69
CA PRO A 32 -13.08 -8.40 -8.62
C PRO A 32 -12.66 -8.59 -10.08
N VAL A 33 -11.48 -8.07 -10.45
CA VAL A 33 -10.89 -8.18 -11.79
C VAL A 33 -9.37 -8.36 -11.61
N PRO A 34 -8.70 -9.24 -12.37
CA PRO A 34 -7.24 -9.35 -12.39
C PRO A 34 -6.57 -8.01 -12.76
N ARG A 35 -5.45 -7.69 -12.12
CA ARG A 35 -4.71 -6.43 -12.35
C ARG A 35 -3.20 -6.66 -12.29
N LEU A 36 -2.51 -6.34 -13.37
CA LEU A 36 -1.05 -6.25 -13.45
C LEU A 36 -0.62 -4.79 -13.60
N ASP A 37 0.48 -4.38 -12.95
CA ASP A 37 1.00 -3.00 -12.94
C ASP A 37 0.00 -1.91 -12.48
N GLY A 38 -0.95 -2.29 -11.62
CA GLY A 38 -1.84 -1.35 -10.94
C GLY A 38 -1.17 -0.63 -9.77
N SER A 39 -1.85 0.40 -9.23
CA SER A 39 -1.42 1.08 -7.99
C SER A 39 -2.44 0.85 -6.88
N ALA A 40 -1.99 0.72 -5.64
CA ALA A 40 -2.88 0.58 -4.49
C ALA A 40 -2.63 1.70 -3.46
N LYS A 41 -3.71 2.23 -2.88
CA LYS A 41 -3.65 3.23 -1.80
C LYS A 41 -4.72 2.96 -0.76
N GLN A 42 -4.33 3.04 0.51
CA GLN A 42 -5.24 3.04 1.62
C GLN A 42 -5.82 4.45 1.83
N LEU A 43 -7.14 4.52 2.01
CA LEU A 43 -7.88 5.74 2.34
C LEU A 43 -8.83 5.39 3.50
N GLY A 44 -8.47 5.83 4.72
CA GLY A 44 -9.18 5.41 5.93
C GLY A 44 -9.02 3.90 6.19
N ASN A 45 -10.13 3.19 6.39
CA ASN A 45 -10.18 1.75 6.60
C ASN A 45 -10.42 0.94 5.31
N LEU A 46 -10.22 1.55 4.13
CA LEU A 46 -10.46 0.93 2.83
C LEU A 46 -9.18 0.91 1.99
N LEU A 47 -8.94 -0.21 1.31
CA LEU A 47 -7.90 -0.38 0.31
C LEU A 47 -8.48 -0.16 -1.09
N TYR A 48 -7.97 0.84 -1.81
CA TYR A 48 -8.34 1.11 -3.19
C TYR A 48 -7.24 0.68 -4.15
N VAL A 49 -7.63 0.01 -5.23
CA VAL A 49 -6.72 -0.41 -6.30
C VAL A 49 -7.14 0.31 -7.59
N PHE A 50 -6.18 0.98 -8.23
CA PHE A 50 -6.37 1.84 -9.39
C PHE A 50 -5.61 1.30 -10.61
N SER A 51 -6.28 1.36 -11.77
CA SER A 51 -5.72 0.98 -13.07
C SER A 51 -5.21 -0.48 -13.10
N GLY A 52 -4.27 -0.77 -14.00
CA GLY A 52 -3.66 -2.07 -14.24
C GLY A 52 -4.25 -2.79 -15.44
N TYR A 53 -3.44 -3.65 -16.07
CA TYR A 53 -3.83 -4.51 -17.18
C TYR A 53 -4.64 -5.71 -16.67
N GLY A 54 -5.80 -5.96 -17.27
CA GLY A 54 -6.62 -7.15 -16.98
C GLY A 54 -6.12 -8.42 -17.69
N SER A 55 -5.51 -8.24 -18.85
CA SER A 55 -4.77 -9.25 -19.60
C SER A 55 -3.60 -8.56 -20.32
N ILE A 56 -2.53 -9.33 -20.58
CA ILE A 56 -1.49 -8.96 -21.54
C ILE A 56 -1.57 -9.99 -22.66
N ASP A 57 -1.79 -9.52 -23.88
CA ASP A 57 -1.67 -10.35 -25.08
C ASP A 57 -0.23 -10.19 -25.60
N HIS A 58 0.45 -11.31 -25.83
CA HIS A 58 1.85 -11.37 -26.32
C HIS A 58 1.92 -11.48 -27.83
#